data_AF-A0A2I0P7N2-F1
#
_entry.id   AF-A0A2I0P7N2-F1
#
_cell.length_a   1.000
_cell.length_b   1.000
_cell.length_c   1.000
_cell.angle_alpha   90.00
_cell.angle_beta   90.00
_cell.angle_gamma   90.00
#
_symmetry.space_group_name_H-M   'P 1'
#
loop_
_entity.id
_entity.type
_entity.pdbx_description
1 polymer ?
#
loop_
_entity_poly.entity_id
_entity_poly.type
_entity_poly.pdbx_seq_one_letter_code
_entity_poly.pdbx_strand_id
1 'polypeptide(L)'
;MVVAVIIQAINKGEGFSYVVILIALGVLAIMGIRIESLAIVIAILVGSIILYSVYLIRSTSEENQDEPPKTKGIQSPELPAQPVESMTAHPSITIERTIYDPLIRDFAISSSRQLVNVRDWINCHDPFSYWLVICVHNHGNHPLDEWGIELESSSTLQILETVIEGSDEQVRLQVSNPKPWLQLSTFGVPHNRGIVIPRGGSRRVYIRLGSEACGVSHSIKGRFITSDAEVEIREKQYQHSCDVATLGVAIRQNPGIALKYTENALMQRYDHKTVLSYLHTFRLIQEIDTCCRTKQFEDVNFKLYVLEDALDKMGVSERLVGLVKQLNALDIDDGMGGSMLEIKAQRAEKMCKNIVDVWANEVIAHPVRVR
;
A
#
# COMPACT_ATOMS: atom_id res chain seq x y z
N MET A 1 14.69 38.22 33.36
CA MET A 1 14.68 37.09 34.33
C MET A 1 14.34 35.74 33.67
N VAL A 2 13.42 35.68 32.70
CA VAL A 2 13.04 34.45 31.97
C VAL A 2 14.16 33.87 31.08
N VAL A 3 14.97 34.72 30.43
CA VAL A 3 16.06 34.26 29.54
C VAL A 3 17.21 33.57 30.30
N ALA A 4 17.45 33.95 31.56
CA ALA A 4 18.51 33.34 32.38
C ALA A 4 18.15 31.93 32.86
N VAL A 5 16.86 31.62 33.03
CA VAL A 5 16.38 30.29 33.45
C VAL A 5 16.44 29.29 32.28
N ILE A 6 16.24 29.76 31.05
CA ILE A 6 16.30 28.92 29.83
C ILE A 6 17.73 28.42 29.57
N ILE A 7 18.74 29.26 29.78
CA ILE A 7 20.15 28.88 29.56
C ILE A 7 20.64 27.90 30.64
N GLN A 8 20.11 27.98 31.87
CA GLN A 8 20.51 27.11 32.97
C GLN A 8 19.90 25.68 32.88
N ALA A 9 18.75 25.53 32.22
CA ALA A 9 18.09 24.24 32.00
C ALA A 9 18.69 23.41 30.85
N ILE A 10 19.26 24.07 29.84
CA ILE A 10 19.90 23.40 28.68
C ILE A 10 21.22 22.71 29.08
N ASN A 11 21.87 23.18 30.14
CA ASN A 11 23.21 22.71 30.53
C ASN A 11 23.23 21.44 31.42
N LYS A 12 22.08 20.81 31.71
CA LYS A 12 21.97 19.66 32.63
C LYS A 12 21.32 18.40 32.07
N GLY A 13 21.15 18.27 30.76
CA GLY A 13 20.81 16.98 30.14
C GLY A 13 19.38 16.45 30.39
N GLU A 14 18.47 17.26 30.93
CA GLU A 14 17.04 16.93 31.10
C GLU A 14 16.14 17.80 30.19
N GLY A 15 16.59 18.03 28.96
CA GLY A 15 16.17 19.19 28.17
C GLY A 15 14.85 19.11 27.40
N PHE A 16 14.18 17.95 27.28
CA PHE A 16 13.06 17.85 26.33
C PHE A 16 11.68 18.04 26.97
N SER A 17 11.46 17.51 28.18
CA SER A 17 10.12 17.51 28.80
C SER A 17 9.71 18.89 29.33
N TYR A 18 10.64 19.62 29.97
CA TYR A 18 10.35 20.93 30.56
C TYR A 18 10.11 22.04 29.52
N VAL A 19 10.78 21.97 28.38
CA VAL A 19 10.61 22.95 27.29
C VAL A 19 9.24 22.81 26.65
N VAL A 20 8.75 21.57 26.46
CA VAL A 20 7.41 21.30 25.92
C VAL A 20 6.31 21.76 26.90
N ILE A 21 6.49 21.53 28.21
CA ILE A 21 5.55 21.98 29.24
C ILE A 21 5.48 23.51 29.31
N LEU A 22 6.63 24.20 29.21
CA LEU A 22 6.67 25.67 29.23
C LEU A 22 6.08 26.29 27.96
N ILE A 23 6.27 25.67 26.79
CA ILE A 23 5.62 26.09 25.53
C ILE A 23 4.10 25.88 25.63
N ALA A 24 3.64 24.74 26.16
CA ALA A 24 2.22 24.47 26.35
C ALA A 24 1.56 25.47 27.32
N LEU A 25 2.23 25.81 28.42
CA LEU A 25 1.75 26.83 29.37
C LEU A 25 1.74 28.24 28.77
N GLY A 26 2.72 28.57 27.92
CA GLY A 26 2.75 29.84 27.18
C GLY A 26 1.59 29.96 26.19
N VAL A 27 1.26 28.88 25.48
CA VAL A 27 0.11 28.82 24.55
C VAL A 27 -1.22 28.94 25.31
N LEU A 28 -1.34 28.31 26.48
CA LEU A 28 -2.53 28.39 27.35
C LEU A 28 -2.76 29.80 27.90
N ALA A 29 -1.68 30.54 28.23
CA ALA A 29 -1.77 31.92 28.71
C ALA A 29 -2.20 32.92 27.61
N ILE A 30 -1.86 32.66 26.35
CA ILE A 30 -2.20 33.52 25.20
C ILE A 30 -3.67 33.31 24.78
N MET A 31 -4.23 32.11 24.95
CA MET A 31 -5.54 31.76 24.39
C MET A 31 -6.76 32.09 25.26
N GLY A 32 -6.61 32.73 26.43
CA GLY A 32 -7.74 33.27 27.20
C GLY A 32 -8.88 32.26 27.44
N ILE A 33 -8.51 31.03 27.79
CA ILE A 33 -9.41 29.88 27.77
C ILE A 33 -10.38 29.91 28.97
N ARG A 34 -11.69 29.80 28.68
CA ARG A 34 -12.74 29.60 29.69
C ARG A 34 -12.52 28.28 30.44
N ILE A 35 -12.84 28.28 31.73
CA ILE A 35 -12.63 27.17 32.69
C ILE A 35 -13.14 25.81 32.16
N GLU A 36 -14.16 25.81 31.31
CA GLU A 36 -14.72 24.59 30.71
C GLU A 36 -13.75 23.85 29.76
N SER A 37 -12.83 24.54 29.09
CA SER A 37 -11.83 23.88 28.23
C SER A 37 -10.58 23.41 29.00
N LEU A 38 -10.44 23.81 30.27
CA LEU A 38 -9.36 23.34 31.14
C LEU A 38 -9.51 21.83 31.46
N ALA A 39 -10.74 21.35 31.59
CA ALA A 39 -11.03 19.93 31.84
C ALA A 39 -10.57 19.02 30.70
N ILE A 40 -10.72 19.48 29.44
CA ILE A 40 -10.30 18.74 28.25
C ILE A 40 -8.77 18.67 28.18
N VAL A 41 -8.09 19.78 28.48
CA VAL A 41 -6.62 19.82 28.49
C VAL A 41 -6.05 18.93 29.60
N ILE A 42 -6.65 18.92 30.79
CA ILE A 42 -6.26 18.02 31.88
C ILE A 42 -6.48 16.56 31.50
N ALA A 43 -7.59 16.22 30.85
CA ALA A 43 -7.86 14.86 30.39
C ALA A 43 -6.81 14.37 29.37
N ILE A 44 -6.39 15.23 28.44
CA ILE A 44 -5.34 14.91 27.45
C ILE A 44 -3.99 14.71 28.14
N LEU A 45 -3.64 15.55 29.12
CA LEU A 45 -2.38 15.42 29.87
C LEU A 45 -2.34 14.14 30.71
N VAL A 46 -3.42 13.82 31.42
CA VAL A 46 -3.52 12.58 32.22
C VAL A 46 -3.47 11.36 31.31
N GLY A 47 -4.20 11.35 30.19
CA GLY A 47 -4.15 10.27 29.20
C GLY A 47 -2.74 10.04 28.64
N SER A 48 -2.02 11.13 28.36
CA SER A 48 -0.64 11.06 27.85
C SER A 48 0.34 10.50 28.89
N ILE A 49 0.19 10.87 30.17
CA ILE A 49 1.02 10.34 31.26
C ILE A 49 0.76 8.84 31.44
N ILE A 50 -0.50 8.41 31.41
CA ILE A 50 -0.85 6.98 31.53
C ILE A 50 -0.24 6.18 30.38
N LEU A 51 -0.36 6.67 29.15
CA LEU A 51 0.20 6.01 27.97
C LEU A 51 1.74 5.89 28.06
N TYR A 52 2.40 6.95 28.51
CA TYR A 52 3.85 6.97 28.70
C TYR A 52 4.31 6.03 29.82
N SER A 53 3.51 5.91 30.90
CA SER A 53 3.79 4.99 32.01
C SER A 53 3.71 3.52 31.57
N VAL A 54 2.70 3.18 30.76
CA VAL A 54 2.54 1.83 30.19
C VAL A 54 3.69 1.50 29.22
N TYR A 55 4.14 2.49 28.44
CA TYR A 55 5.28 2.32 27.54
C TYR A 55 6.59 2.04 28.31
N LEU A 56 6.86 2.80 29.38
CA LEU A 56 8.05 2.60 30.22
C LEU A 56 8.08 1.21 30.88
N ILE A 57 6.96 0.74 31.41
CA ILE A 57 6.86 -0.60 32.04
C ILE A 57 7.11 -1.72 31.02
N ARG A 58 6.71 -1.53 29.75
CA ARG A 58 6.95 -2.51 28.70
C ARG A 58 8.41 -2.55 28.27
N SER A 59 9.10 -1.42 28.26
CA SER A 59 10.51 -1.32 27.87
C SER A 59 11.48 -1.97 28.86
N THR A 60 11.16 -2.00 30.16
CA THR A 60 12.01 -2.62 31.19
C THR A 60 11.86 -4.14 31.30
N SER A 61 10.88 -4.75 30.61
CA SER A 61 10.65 -6.20 30.66
C SER A 61 11.43 -7.00 29.60
N GLU A 62 12.02 -6.35 28.59
CA GLU A 62 12.71 -7.04 27.48
C GLU A 62 14.24 -7.13 27.65
N GLU A 63 14.83 -6.57 28.71
CA GLU A 63 16.28 -6.52 28.93
C GLU A 63 16.75 -7.37 30.13
N ASN A 64 16.32 -8.63 30.23
CA ASN A 64 16.91 -9.60 31.17
C ASN A 64 16.63 -11.05 30.74
N GLN A 65 17.50 -11.63 29.90
CA GLN A 65 17.76 -13.08 29.87
C GLN A 65 19.25 -13.34 29.58
N ASP A 66 19.98 -13.63 30.65
CA ASP A 66 21.38 -14.09 30.67
C ASP A 66 21.52 -15.59 30.31
N GLU A 67 22.71 -15.92 29.78
CA GLU A 67 23.22 -17.24 29.37
C GLU A 67 23.01 -18.41 30.37
N PRO A 68 22.93 -19.68 29.89
CA PRO A 68 23.03 -20.85 30.76
C PRO A 68 24.51 -21.30 30.93
N PRO A 69 24.88 -21.84 32.11
CA PRO A 69 26.26 -22.19 32.43
C PRO A 69 26.69 -23.56 31.87
N LYS A 70 27.99 -23.67 31.57
CA LYS A 70 28.71 -24.90 31.23
C LYS A 70 28.95 -25.77 32.47
N THR A 71 28.71 -27.08 32.36
CA THR A 71 29.27 -28.09 33.29
C THR A 71 29.79 -29.30 32.51
N LYS A 72 31.03 -29.71 32.80
CA LYS A 72 31.68 -30.93 32.30
C LYS A 72 31.45 -32.11 33.25
N GLY A 73 31.25 -33.31 32.70
CA GLY A 73 31.95 -34.53 33.18
C GLY A 73 31.15 -35.69 33.78
N ILE A 74 30.67 -36.59 32.90
CA ILE A 74 30.78 -38.08 32.92
C ILE A 74 30.30 -38.87 34.17
N GLN A 75 29.26 -39.73 34.02
CA GLN A 75 29.36 -41.20 33.78
C GLN A 75 27.96 -41.88 33.74
N SER A 76 27.79 -42.82 32.79
CA SER A 76 26.66 -43.77 32.61
C SER A 76 26.54 -44.75 33.80
N PRO A 77 25.41 -45.44 34.07
CA PRO A 77 24.69 -46.24 33.06
C PRO A 77 23.14 -46.26 33.16
N GLU A 78 22.57 -46.88 32.13
CA GLU A 78 21.31 -47.64 32.13
C GLU A 78 20.10 -46.98 31.45
N LEU A 79 19.69 -47.65 30.36
CA LEU A 79 18.64 -47.29 29.41
C LEU A 79 17.25 -47.28 30.08
N PRO A 80 16.39 -46.32 29.71
CA PRO A 80 15.05 -46.71 29.28
C PRO A 80 14.72 -46.13 27.91
N ALA A 81 13.99 -46.92 27.13
CA ALA A 81 13.58 -46.67 25.75
C ALA A 81 13.14 -45.22 25.49
N GLN A 82 13.77 -44.58 24.51
CA GLN A 82 13.26 -43.34 23.93
C GLN A 82 11.86 -43.61 23.36
N PRO A 83 10.87 -42.74 23.62
CA PRO A 83 9.65 -42.74 22.83
C PRO A 83 10.07 -42.38 21.41
N VAL A 84 9.71 -43.24 20.46
CA VAL A 84 9.76 -42.92 19.04
C VAL A 84 9.08 -41.58 18.85
N GLU A 85 9.87 -40.52 18.61
CA GLU A 85 9.36 -39.27 18.07
C GLU A 85 8.57 -39.66 16.83
N SER A 86 7.25 -39.51 16.91
CA SER A 86 6.39 -39.64 15.75
C SER A 86 6.93 -38.64 14.74
N MET A 87 7.53 -39.16 13.66
CA MET A 87 7.83 -38.37 12.48
C MET A 87 6.54 -37.65 12.13
N THR A 88 6.50 -36.35 12.40
CA THR A 88 5.41 -35.48 12.00
C THR A 88 5.37 -35.61 10.49
N ALA A 89 4.34 -36.30 9.98
CA ALA A 89 4.19 -36.52 8.55
C ALA A 89 4.32 -35.17 7.85
N HIS A 90 5.36 -34.99 7.06
CA HIS A 90 5.53 -33.75 6.32
C HIS A 90 4.29 -33.56 5.45
N PRO A 91 3.64 -32.39 5.49
CA PRO A 91 2.44 -32.16 4.71
C PRO A 91 2.75 -32.38 3.22
N SER A 92 1.90 -33.18 2.56
CA SER A 92 2.04 -33.54 1.15
C SER A 92 1.99 -32.32 0.22
N ILE A 93 1.41 -31.21 0.68
CA ILE A 93 1.31 -29.94 -0.03
C ILE A 93 1.71 -28.82 0.94
N THR A 94 2.56 -27.90 0.49
CA THR A 94 2.90 -26.69 1.24
C THR A 94 2.66 -25.45 0.40
N ILE A 95 2.16 -24.39 1.03
CA ILE A 95 1.83 -23.13 0.36
C ILE A 95 2.70 -22.00 0.92
N GLU A 96 3.46 -21.37 0.03
CA GLU A 96 4.14 -20.12 0.29
C GLU A 96 3.36 -18.97 -0.36
N ARG A 97 3.35 -17.79 0.27
CA ARG A 97 2.66 -16.63 -0.28
C ARG A 97 3.35 -15.32 0.07
N THR A 98 3.34 -14.39 -0.87
CA THR A 98 3.91 -13.06 -0.69
C THR A 98 3.07 -12.00 -1.39
N ILE A 99 3.28 -10.74 -1.03
CA ILE A 99 2.62 -9.59 -1.65
C ILE A 99 3.71 -8.66 -2.14
N TYR A 100 3.72 -8.39 -3.44
CA TYR A 100 4.53 -7.37 -4.05
C TYR A 100 3.86 -6.01 -3.86
N ASP A 101 4.64 -5.05 -3.38
CA ASP A 101 4.23 -3.66 -3.19
C ASP A 101 4.92 -2.79 -4.25
N PRO A 102 4.16 -2.19 -5.19
CA PRO A 102 4.71 -1.34 -6.24
C PRO A 102 5.35 -0.06 -5.70
N LEU A 103 4.98 0.39 -4.49
CA LEU A 103 5.52 1.60 -3.88
C LEU A 103 7.01 1.45 -3.54
N ILE A 104 7.40 0.27 -3.04
CA ILE A 104 8.80 -0.07 -2.69
C ILE A 104 9.47 -0.97 -3.74
N ARG A 105 8.69 -1.45 -4.74
CA ARG A 105 9.08 -2.46 -5.73
C ARG A 105 9.73 -3.70 -5.12
N ASP A 106 9.23 -4.06 -3.96
CA ASP A 106 9.66 -5.22 -3.21
C ASP A 106 8.46 -5.90 -2.55
N PHE A 107 8.72 -7.05 -1.96
CA PHE A 107 7.70 -7.81 -1.26
C PHE A 107 7.47 -7.22 0.13
N ALA A 108 6.25 -6.77 0.40
CA ALA A 108 5.86 -6.15 1.67
C ALA A 108 6.15 -7.05 2.89
N ILE A 109 6.21 -8.37 2.67
CA ILE A 109 6.61 -9.35 3.67
C ILE A 109 7.27 -10.52 2.92
N SER A 110 8.60 -10.56 2.91
CA SER A 110 9.36 -11.71 2.42
C SER A 110 9.00 -12.95 3.24
N SER A 111 8.59 -14.03 2.58
CA SER A 111 8.76 -15.37 3.16
C SER A 111 10.23 -15.53 3.58
N SER A 112 10.52 -16.38 4.56
CA SER A 112 11.91 -16.71 4.93
C SER A 112 12.75 -17.26 3.77
N ARG A 113 12.09 -17.64 2.66
CA ARG A 113 12.70 -18.06 1.40
C ARG A 113 12.46 -17.03 0.31
N GLN A 114 13.51 -16.72 -0.44
CA GLN A 114 13.47 -15.84 -1.60
C GLN A 114 12.77 -16.57 -2.76
N LEU A 115 11.67 -16.02 -3.26
CA LEU A 115 10.94 -16.61 -4.39
C LEU A 115 11.65 -16.23 -5.70
N VAL A 116 12.52 -17.12 -6.18
CA VAL A 116 13.33 -16.95 -7.40
C VAL A 116 12.44 -16.71 -8.62
N ASN A 117 12.79 -15.74 -9.47
CA ASN A 117 12.07 -15.33 -10.71
C ASN A 117 10.69 -14.69 -10.53
N VAL A 118 10.15 -14.57 -9.30
CA VAL A 118 8.85 -13.91 -9.09
C VAL A 118 8.91 -12.42 -9.43
N ARG A 119 10.00 -11.76 -9.03
CA ARG A 119 10.22 -10.34 -9.32
C ARG A 119 10.35 -10.10 -10.82
N ASP A 120 11.09 -10.96 -11.53
CA ASP A 120 11.29 -10.84 -12.98
C ASP A 120 9.97 -11.01 -13.73
N TRP A 121 9.14 -11.99 -13.32
CA TRP A 121 7.80 -12.15 -13.86
C TRP A 121 6.97 -10.88 -13.66
N ILE A 122 6.91 -10.31 -12.45
CA ILE A 122 6.13 -9.09 -12.15
C ILE A 122 6.62 -7.91 -12.98
N ASN A 123 7.94 -7.75 -13.11
CA ASN A 123 8.55 -6.68 -13.90
C ASN A 123 8.18 -6.76 -15.39
N CYS A 124 7.97 -7.96 -15.93
CA CYS A 124 7.54 -8.17 -17.32
C CYS A 124 6.03 -7.99 -17.52
N HIS A 125 5.21 -8.03 -16.46
CA HIS A 125 3.75 -7.95 -16.56
C HIS A 125 3.23 -6.57 -16.17
N ASP A 126 3.28 -6.22 -14.88
CA ASP A 126 2.88 -4.90 -14.37
C ASP A 126 3.55 -4.63 -13.02
N PRO A 127 4.73 -3.98 -12.99
CA PRO A 127 5.43 -3.67 -11.75
C PRO A 127 4.78 -2.51 -10.96
N PHE A 128 3.70 -1.91 -11.45
CA PHE A 128 3.04 -0.76 -10.81
C PHE A 128 1.75 -1.13 -10.07
N SER A 129 1.36 -2.40 -10.12
CA SER A 129 0.23 -2.98 -9.38
C SER A 129 0.69 -3.79 -8.18
N TYR A 130 -0.21 -3.96 -7.21
CA TYR A 130 -0.03 -4.94 -6.14
C TYR A 130 -0.24 -6.35 -6.68
N TRP A 131 0.63 -7.29 -6.28
CA TRP A 131 0.50 -8.70 -6.67
C TRP A 131 0.55 -9.61 -5.45
N LEU A 132 -0.49 -10.41 -5.25
CA LEU A 132 -0.44 -11.59 -4.39
C LEU A 132 0.12 -12.76 -5.20
N VAL A 133 1.20 -13.35 -4.72
CA VAL A 133 1.82 -14.53 -5.33
C VAL A 133 1.64 -15.70 -4.39
N ILE A 134 1.03 -16.76 -4.89
CA ILE A 134 0.80 -18.01 -4.17
C ILE A 134 1.62 -19.10 -4.86
N CYS A 135 2.59 -19.68 -4.14
CA CYS A 135 3.42 -20.77 -4.62
C CYS A 135 2.98 -22.06 -3.92
N VAL A 136 2.46 -23.00 -4.71
CA VAL A 136 2.00 -24.30 -4.23
C VAL A 136 3.08 -25.32 -4.55
N HIS A 137 3.62 -25.97 -3.52
CA HIS A 137 4.58 -27.06 -3.65
C HIS A 137 3.89 -28.39 -3.40
N ASN A 138 4.07 -29.33 -4.32
CA ASN A 138 3.56 -30.68 -4.22
C ASN A 138 4.69 -31.64 -3.83
N HIS A 139 4.69 -32.07 -2.57
CA HIS A 139 5.60 -33.10 -2.03
C HIS A 139 4.97 -34.50 -2.09
N GLY A 140 3.76 -34.62 -2.63
CA GLY A 140 3.05 -35.87 -2.80
C GLY A 140 3.68 -36.78 -3.85
N ASN A 141 3.15 -38.00 -3.94
CA ASN A 141 3.62 -39.02 -4.89
C ASN A 141 2.91 -38.97 -6.25
N HIS A 142 1.88 -38.14 -6.38
CA HIS A 142 1.09 -37.98 -7.59
C HIS A 142 1.05 -36.51 -8.02
N PRO A 143 0.94 -36.22 -9.33
CA PRO A 143 0.67 -34.87 -9.81
C PRO A 143 -0.70 -34.37 -9.31
N LEU A 144 -0.84 -33.06 -9.16
CA LEU A 144 -2.15 -32.43 -8.92
C LEU A 144 -2.66 -31.86 -10.24
N ASP A 145 -3.64 -32.52 -10.83
CA ASP A 145 -4.21 -32.19 -12.15
C ASP A 145 -5.61 -31.58 -12.05
N GLU A 146 -6.31 -31.77 -10.94
CA GLU A 146 -7.51 -31.03 -10.56
C GLU A 146 -7.29 -30.30 -9.24
N TRP A 147 -7.37 -28.97 -9.28
CA TRP A 147 -7.11 -28.14 -8.10
C TRP A 147 -7.79 -26.78 -8.21
N GLY A 148 -7.97 -26.11 -7.08
CA GLY A 148 -8.58 -24.78 -7.02
C GLY A 148 -8.07 -23.95 -5.86
N ILE A 149 -8.36 -22.66 -5.90
CA ILE A 149 -8.07 -21.72 -4.83
C ILE A 149 -9.34 -20.96 -4.50
N GLU A 150 -9.61 -20.86 -3.20
CA GLU A 150 -10.61 -19.99 -2.61
C GLU A 150 -9.90 -18.94 -1.76
N LEU A 151 -10.21 -17.66 -1.98
CA LEU A 151 -9.68 -16.54 -1.21
C LEU A 151 -10.80 -15.74 -0.56
N GLU A 152 -10.65 -15.50 0.73
CA GLU A 152 -11.45 -14.59 1.53
C GLU A 152 -10.69 -13.28 1.73
N SER A 153 -11.36 -12.16 1.47
CA SER A 153 -10.80 -10.82 1.65
C SER A 153 -11.86 -9.79 2.03
N SER A 154 -11.43 -8.61 2.46
CA SER A 154 -12.33 -7.48 2.71
C SER A 154 -13.04 -7.04 1.43
N SER A 155 -14.30 -6.64 1.53
CA SER A 155 -15.12 -6.14 0.39
C SER A 155 -14.51 -5.00 -0.44
N THR A 156 -13.56 -4.23 0.11
CA THR A 156 -12.89 -3.13 -0.59
C THR A 156 -11.67 -3.58 -1.40
N LEU A 157 -11.25 -4.84 -1.27
CA LEU A 157 -10.17 -5.42 -2.05
C LEU A 157 -10.74 -6.01 -3.34
N GLN A 158 -10.16 -5.63 -4.47
CA GLN A 158 -10.55 -6.14 -5.77
C GLN A 158 -9.47 -7.08 -6.31
N ILE A 159 -9.89 -8.21 -6.87
CA ILE A 159 -9.00 -9.05 -7.68
C ILE A 159 -9.23 -8.67 -9.13
N LEU A 160 -8.20 -8.05 -9.72
CA LEU A 160 -8.29 -7.50 -11.07
C LEU A 160 -7.90 -8.53 -12.13
N GLU A 161 -7.04 -9.47 -11.79
CA GLU A 161 -6.52 -10.49 -12.71
C GLU A 161 -5.97 -11.70 -11.96
N THR A 162 -5.98 -12.87 -12.60
CA THR A 162 -5.30 -14.07 -12.11
C THR A 162 -4.62 -14.81 -13.24
N VAL A 163 -3.33 -15.06 -13.06
CA VAL A 163 -2.47 -15.74 -14.03
C VAL A 163 -1.80 -16.94 -13.36
N ILE A 164 -1.78 -18.09 -14.04
CA ILE A 164 -1.06 -19.28 -13.60
C ILE A 164 0.25 -19.36 -14.39
N GLU A 165 1.36 -19.59 -13.69
CA GLU A 165 2.68 -19.71 -14.31
C GLU A 165 2.72 -20.83 -15.38
N GLY A 166 3.09 -20.46 -16.60
CA GLY A 166 3.12 -21.37 -17.74
C GLY A 166 1.76 -21.67 -18.37
N SER A 167 0.75 -20.85 -18.10
CA SER A 167 -0.55 -20.85 -18.78
C SER A 167 -0.77 -19.49 -19.45
N ASP A 168 -1.08 -19.50 -20.74
CA ASP A 168 -1.42 -18.27 -21.49
C ASP A 168 -2.90 -17.89 -21.30
N GLU A 169 -3.73 -18.79 -20.74
CA GLU A 169 -5.13 -18.52 -20.45
C GLU A 169 -5.31 -17.80 -19.11
N GLN A 170 -6.03 -16.68 -19.12
CA GLN A 170 -6.55 -16.06 -17.91
C GLN A 170 -7.59 -16.99 -17.26
N VAL A 171 -7.51 -17.12 -15.94
CA VAL A 171 -8.45 -17.94 -15.19
C VAL A 171 -9.68 -17.10 -14.84
N ARG A 172 -10.86 -17.63 -15.15
CA ARG A 172 -12.11 -16.98 -14.79
C ARG A 172 -12.38 -17.17 -13.30
N LEU A 173 -12.26 -16.09 -12.55
CA LEU A 173 -12.67 -16.02 -11.16
C LEU A 173 -14.19 -15.95 -11.03
N GLN A 174 -14.71 -16.65 -10.04
CA GLN A 174 -16.05 -16.45 -9.52
C GLN A 174 -15.93 -15.62 -8.25
N VAL A 175 -16.61 -14.48 -8.23
CA VAL A 175 -16.60 -13.57 -7.07
C VAL A 175 -18.00 -13.55 -6.47
N SER A 176 -18.09 -13.71 -5.16
CA SER A 176 -19.34 -13.61 -4.40
C SER A 176 -19.11 -12.82 -3.12
N ASN A 177 -20.17 -12.20 -2.61
CA ASN A 177 -20.14 -11.43 -1.37
C ASN A 177 -21.05 -12.11 -0.34
N PRO A 178 -20.58 -13.18 0.33
CA PRO A 178 -21.39 -13.90 1.33
C PRO A 178 -21.83 -13.00 2.48
N LYS A 179 -21.08 -11.93 2.76
CA LYS A 179 -21.46 -10.85 3.69
C LYS A 179 -21.13 -9.50 3.04
N PRO A 180 -21.80 -8.39 3.42
CA PRO A 180 -21.51 -7.07 2.86
C PRO A 180 -20.05 -6.61 2.99
N TRP A 181 -19.33 -7.10 3.99
CA TRP A 181 -17.92 -6.75 4.26
C TRP A 181 -16.91 -7.83 3.83
N LEU A 182 -17.37 -8.96 3.29
CA LEU A 182 -16.53 -10.12 2.97
C LEU A 182 -16.72 -10.50 1.50
N GLN A 183 -15.63 -10.52 0.76
CA GLN A 183 -15.55 -11.00 -0.61
C GLN A 183 -14.90 -12.38 -0.65
N LEU A 184 -15.56 -13.31 -1.32
CA LEU A 184 -15.06 -14.65 -1.60
C LEU A 184 -14.76 -14.76 -3.09
N SER A 185 -13.51 -15.09 -3.42
CA SER A 185 -13.04 -15.22 -4.80
C SER A 185 -12.53 -16.64 -5.03
N THR A 186 -13.13 -17.36 -5.96
CA THR A 186 -12.82 -18.76 -6.24
C THR A 186 -12.43 -18.98 -7.69
N PHE A 187 -11.47 -19.85 -7.92
CA PHE A 187 -11.23 -20.42 -9.23
C PHE A 187 -10.82 -21.88 -9.12
N GLY A 188 -11.09 -22.63 -10.18
CA GLY A 188 -10.72 -24.03 -10.31
C GLY A 188 -10.04 -24.29 -11.64
N VAL A 189 -9.07 -25.21 -11.61
CA VAL A 189 -8.38 -25.77 -12.74
C VAL A 189 -8.83 -27.23 -12.85
N PRO A 190 -9.79 -27.53 -13.75
CA PRO A 190 -10.21 -28.91 -13.98
C PRO A 190 -9.13 -29.69 -14.73
N HIS A 191 -9.13 -31.01 -14.55
CA HIS A 191 -8.18 -31.94 -15.18
C HIS A 191 -8.00 -31.71 -16.69
N ASN A 192 -9.10 -31.44 -17.41
CA ASN A 192 -9.09 -31.27 -18.86
C ASN A 192 -8.34 -30.02 -19.37
N ARG A 193 -7.92 -29.09 -18.50
CA ARG A 193 -7.07 -27.95 -18.88
C ARG A 193 -5.58 -28.29 -18.98
N GLY A 194 -5.15 -29.44 -18.44
CA GLY A 194 -3.74 -29.86 -18.50
C GLY A 194 -2.76 -29.00 -17.69
N ILE A 195 -3.24 -28.10 -16.84
CA ILE A 195 -2.40 -27.26 -15.98
C ILE A 195 -2.15 -28.00 -14.66
N VAL A 196 -1.07 -28.78 -14.64
CA VAL A 196 -0.75 -29.71 -13.54
C VAL A 196 0.27 -29.11 -12.56
N ILE A 197 0.23 -29.47 -11.27
CA ILE A 197 1.35 -29.27 -10.34
C ILE A 197 2.14 -30.58 -10.26
N PRO A 198 3.35 -30.68 -10.87
CA PRO A 198 4.08 -31.93 -10.97
C PRO A 198 4.43 -32.54 -9.60
N ARG A 199 4.63 -33.85 -9.57
CA ARG A 199 5.18 -34.56 -8.42
C ARG A 199 6.55 -33.98 -8.04
N GLY A 200 6.72 -33.56 -6.79
CA GLY A 200 7.95 -32.91 -6.31
C GLY A 200 8.18 -31.52 -6.89
N GLY A 201 7.22 -30.99 -7.64
CA GLY A 201 7.28 -29.69 -8.31
C GLY A 201 6.49 -28.62 -7.57
N SER A 202 6.46 -27.43 -8.18
CA SER A 202 5.65 -26.33 -7.71
C SER A 202 5.01 -25.56 -8.85
N ARG A 203 3.96 -24.83 -8.54
CA ARG A 203 3.28 -23.93 -9.48
C ARG A 203 2.96 -22.62 -8.77
N ARG A 204 3.11 -21.51 -9.48
CA ARG A 204 2.79 -20.18 -8.96
C ARG A 204 1.51 -19.65 -9.58
N VAL A 205 0.74 -18.96 -8.76
CA VAL A 205 -0.45 -18.20 -9.15
C VAL A 205 -0.18 -16.74 -8.79
N TYR A 206 -0.33 -15.87 -9.77
CA TYR A 206 -0.16 -14.43 -9.66
C TYR A 206 -1.53 -13.78 -9.70
N ILE A 207 -1.85 -13.02 -8.68
CA ILE A 207 -3.17 -12.40 -8.50
C ILE A 207 -2.95 -10.90 -8.39
N ARG A 208 -3.42 -10.14 -9.39
CA ARG A 208 -3.32 -8.69 -9.39
C ARG A 208 -4.39 -8.13 -8.46
N LEU A 209 -3.94 -7.38 -7.48
CA LEU A 209 -4.79 -6.78 -6.46
C LEU A 209 -5.02 -5.30 -6.81
N GLY A 210 -6.25 -4.85 -6.55
CA GLY A 210 -6.61 -3.44 -6.51
C GLY A 210 -7.40 -3.15 -5.24
N SER A 211 -7.63 -1.88 -4.97
CA SER A 211 -8.46 -1.43 -3.86
C SER A 211 -9.36 -0.29 -4.31
N GLU A 212 -10.48 -0.09 -3.62
CA GLU A 212 -11.31 1.11 -3.82
C GLU A 212 -10.78 2.33 -3.06
N ALA A 213 -9.78 2.13 -2.19
CA ALA A 213 -9.24 3.17 -1.33
C ALA A 213 -7.71 3.09 -1.20
N CYS A 214 -7.12 4.23 -0.86
CA CYS A 214 -5.71 4.36 -0.54
C CYS A 214 -5.48 4.40 0.97
N GLY A 215 -4.33 3.89 1.42
CA GLY A 215 -3.90 3.88 2.81
C GLY A 215 -4.64 2.86 3.70
N VAL A 216 -5.37 1.92 3.11
CA VAL A 216 -6.19 0.93 3.82
C VAL A 216 -5.45 -0.39 4.01
N SER A 217 -5.63 -1.00 5.18
CA SER A 217 -5.09 -2.35 5.44
C SER A 217 -6.06 -3.41 4.95
N HIS A 218 -5.54 -4.36 4.18
CA HIS A 218 -6.28 -5.52 3.73
C HIS A 218 -5.71 -6.78 4.36
N SER A 219 -6.60 -7.76 4.47
CA SER A 219 -6.26 -9.12 4.85
C SER A 219 -6.77 -10.07 3.79
N ILE A 220 -5.94 -11.04 3.42
CA ILE A 220 -6.28 -12.10 2.47
C ILE A 220 -5.89 -13.43 3.11
N LYS A 221 -6.84 -14.36 3.15
CA LYS A 221 -6.63 -15.74 3.56
C LYS A 221 -7.43 -16.65 2.63
N GLY A 222 -7.28 -17.96 2.76
CA GLY A 222 -8.00 -18.84 1.87
C GLY A 222 -7.64 -20.29 2.03
N ARG A 223 -7.98 -21.08 1.02
CA ARG A 223 -7.78 -22.52 0.98
C ARG A 223 -7.40 -22.94 -0.44
N PHE A 224 -6.44 -23.86 -0.53
CA PHE A 224 -6.12 -24.59 -1.74
C PHE A 224 -6.80 -25.94 -1.68
N ILE A 225 -7.53 -26.28 -2.72
CA ILE A 225 -8.44 -27.42 -2.74
C ILE A 225 -8.00 -28.36 -3.86
N THR A 226 -7.95 -29.65 -3.56
CA THR A 226 -7.74 -30.76 -4.51
C THR A 226 -8.81 -31.81 -4.25
N SER A 227 -8.84 -32.89 -5.03
CA SER A 227 -9.73 -34.02 -4.76
C SER A 227 -9.49 -34.66 -3.38
N ASP A 228 -8.25 -34.67 -2.91
CA ASP A 228 -7.81 -35.50 -1.79
C ASP A 228 -7.42 -34.68 -0.54
N ALA A 229 -7.24 -33.37 -0.70
CA ALA A 229 -6.75 -32.51 0.36
C ALA A 229 -7.25 -31.07 0.22
N GLU A 230 -7.44 -30.45 1.37
CA GLU A 230 -7.66 -29.02 1.52
C GLU A 230 -6.57 -28.45 2.43
N VAL A 231 -5.86 -27.44 1.94
CA VAL A 231 -4.71 -26.84 2.64
C VAL A 231 -4.96 -25.36 2.85
N GLU A 232 -4.82 -24.91 4.09
CA GLU A 232 -5.01 -23.52 4.44
C GLU A 232 -3.96 -22.61 3.78
N ILE A 233 -4.45 -21.56 3.12
CA ILE A 233 -3.67 -20.39 2.74
C ILE A 233 -3.80 -19.41 3.91
N ARG A 234 -2.82 -19.46 4.82
CA ARG A 234 -2.82 -18.65 6.05
C ARG A 234 -3.04 -17.16 5.76
N GLU A 235 -3.50 -16.41 6.74
CA GLU A 235 -3.75 -14.98 6.57
C GLU A 235 -2.48 -14.19 6.21
N LYS A 236 -2.61 -13.24 5.29
CA LYS A 236 -1.58 -12.27 4.93
C LYS A 236 -2.21 -10.87 4.98
N GLN A 237 -1.67 -10.02 5.84
CA GLN A 237 -2.07 -8.63 5.96
C GLN A 237 -1.06 -7.74 5.27
N TYR A 238 -1.53 -6.66 4.63
CA TYR A 238 -0.69 -5.63 4.03
C TYR A 238 -1.44 -4.30 4.00
N GLN A 239 -0.69 -3.20 3.91
CA GLN A 239 -1.26 -1.87 3.73
C GLN A 239 -1.23 -1.52 2.24
N HIS A 240 -2.40 -1.38 1.63
CA HIS A 240 -2.52 -0.85 0.28
C HIS A 240 -2.36 0.66 0.35
N SER A 241 -1.19 1.16 -0.04
CA SER A 241 -0.88 2.59 0.01
C SER A 241 -1.63 3.31 -1.09
N CYS A 242 -1.25 3.10 -2.35
CA CYS A 242 -1.96 3.48 -3.56
C CYS A 242 -1.32 2.73 -4.74
N ASP A 243 -2.05 2.64 -5.83
CA ASP A 243 -1.57 2.16 -7.13
C ASP A 243 -1.99 3.15 -8.24
N VAL A 244 -1.65 2.83 -9.49
CA VAL A 244 -2.00 3.67 -10.65
C VAL A 244 -3.51 3.85 -10.79
N ALA A 245 -4.29 2.79 -10.52
CA ALA A 245 -5.74 2.79 -10.67
C ALA A 245 -6.45 3.66 -9.61
N THR A 246 -5.90 3.70 -8.40
CA THR A 246 -6.45 4.46 -7.26
C THR A 246 -5.89 5.86 -7.13
N LEU A 247 -4.91 6.26 -7.96
CA LEU A 247 -4.26 7.55 -7.84
C LEU A 247 -5.25 8.72 -7.89
N GLY A 248 -6.28 8.67 -8.75
CA GLY A 248 -7.30 9.72 -8.81
C GLY A 248 -8.16 9.82 -7.54
N VAL A 249 -8.46 8.68 -6.91
CA VAL A 249 -9.15 8.65 -5.59
C VAL A 249 -8.21 9.20 -4.51
N ALA A 250 -6.93 8.83 -4.58
CA ALA A 250 -5.89 9.26 -3.65
C ALA A 250 -5.72 10.78 -3.65
N ILE A 251 -5.68 11.42 -4.82
CA ILE A 251 -5.56 12.88 -4.93
C ILE A 251 -6.65 13.58 -4.12
N ARG A 252 -7.86 13.02 -4.11
CA ARG A 252 -9.03 13.63 -3.47
C ARG A 252 -9.11 13.34 -1.98
N GLN A 253 -8.82 12.11 -1.58
CA GLN A 253 -9.00 11.65 -0.20
C GLN A 253 -7.74 11.81 0.64
N ASN A 254 -6.57 11.63 0.03
CA ASN A 254 -5.27 11.68 0.71
C ASN A 254 -4.16 12.16 -0.25
N PRO A 255 -4.12 13.46 -0.59
CA PRO A 255 -3.18 14.02 -1.57
C PRO A 255 -1.71 13.81 -1.18
N GLY A 256 -1.42 13.69 0.13
CA GLY A 256 -0.07 13.38 0.63
C GLY A 256 0.39 11.97 0.25
N ILE A 257 -0.48 10.96 0.37
CA ILE A 257 -0.16 9.59 -0.10
C ILE A 257 -0.01 9.58 -1.62
N ALA A 258 -0.88 10.26 -2.36
CA ALA A 258 -0.76 10.36 -3.83
C ALA A 258 0.58 10.98 -4.26
N LEU A 259 1.03 12.02 -3.56
CA LEU A 259 2.31 12.67 -3.80
C LEU A 259 3.49 11.73 -3.49
N LYS A 260 3.46 11.05 -2.34
CA LYS A 260 4.50 10.08 -1.96
C LYS A 260 4.58 8.91 -2.92
N TYR A 261 3.43 8.41 -3.38
CA TYR A 261 3.36 7.38 -4.42
C TYR A 261 4.01 7.85 -5.71
N THR A 262 3.63 9.05 -6.16
CA THR A 262 4.20 9.68 -7.36
C THR A 262 5.71 9.87 -7.23
N GLU A 263 6.19 10.36 -6.09
CA GLU A 263 7.61 10.52 -5.79
C GLU A 263 8.37 9.21 -5.89
N ASN A 264 7.91 8.17 -5.18
CA ASN A 264 8.57 6.87 -5.19
C ASN A 264 8.59 6.23 -6.58
N ALA A 265 7.50 6.33 -7.34
CA ALA A 265 7.42 5.82 -8.70
C ALA A 265 8.33 6.58 -9.69
N LEU A 266 8.60 7.86 -9.44
CA LEU A 266 9.48 8.69 -10.26
C LEU A 266 10.96 8.56 -9.87
N MET A 267 11.27 8.48 -8.57
CA MET A 267 12.64 8.34 -8.04
C MET A 267 13.37 7.10 -8.55
N GLN A 268 12.62 6.10 -8.99
CA GLN A 268 13.17 4.89 -9.58
C GLN A 268 13.65 5.07 -11.03
N ARG A 269 13.23 6.14 -11.71
CA ARG A 269 13.43 6.34 -13.15
C ARG A 269 14.21 7.62 -13.47
N TYR A 270 14.09 8.61 -12.60
CA TYR A 270 14.61 9.94 -12.80
C TYR A 270 15.54 10.34 -11.66
N ASP A 271 16.50 11.20 -11.96
CA ASP A 271 17.30 11.85 -10.92
C ASP A 271 16.44 12.77 -10.05
N HIS A 272 16.92 13.07 -8.85
CA HIS A 272 16.19 13.87 -7.87
C HIS A 272 15.71 15.23 -8.42
N LYS A 273 16.51 15.93 -9.24
CA LYS A 273 16.13 17.24 -9.78
C LYS A 273 14.95 17.10 -10.75
N THR A 274 15.01 16.09 -11.61
CA THR A 274 13.91 15.77 -12.53
C THR A 274 12.66 15.39 -11.73
N VAL A 275 12.76 14.50 -10.74
CA VAL A 275 11.64 14.11 -9.86
C VAL A 275 10.96 15.33 -9.25
N LEU A 276 11.72 16.30 -8.72
CA LEU A 276 11.15 17.52 -8.16
C LEU A 276 10.31 18.32 -9.18
N SER A 277 10.74 18.38 -10.44
CA SER A 277 9.97 19.04 -11.51
C SER A 277 8.65 18.32 -11.78
N TYR A 278 8.68 16.98 -11.83
CA TYR A 278 7.45 16.19 -11.98
C TYR A 278 6.54 16.32 -10.76
N LEU A 279 7.08 16.35 -9.55
CA LEU A 279 6.28 16.52 -8.33
C LEU A 279 5.64 17.90 -8.24
N HIS A 280 6.34 18.95 -8.67
CA HIS A 280 5.76 20.28 -8.79
C HIS A 280 4.59 20.29 -9.78
N THR A 281 4.79 19.66 -10.95
CA THR A 281 3.74 19.52 -11.98
C THR A 281 2.55 18.70 -11.48
N PHE A 282 2.81 17.62 -10.75
CA PHE A 282 1.77 16.80 -10.15
C PHE A 282 0.96 17.59 -9.10
N ARG A 283 1.60 18.40 -8.26
CA ARG A 283 0.90 19.29 -7.32
C ARG A 283 -0.02 20.27 -8.04
N LEU A 284 0.43 20.86 -9.15
CA LEU A 284 -0.44 21.71 -9.98
C LEU A 284 -1.67 20.93 -10.49
N ILE A 285 -1.50 19.68 -10.93
CA ILE A 285 -2.62 18.82 -11.34
C ILE A 285 -3.58 18.57 -10.17
N GLN A 286 -3.08 18.29 -8.96
CA GLN A 286 -3.90 18.11 -7.77
C GLN A 286 -4.71 19.36 -7.41
N GLU A 287 -4.09 20.54 -7.51
CA GLU A 287 -4.74 21.83 -7.29
C GLU A 287 -5.82 22.09 -8.34
N ILE A 288 -5.53 21.83 -9.61
CA ILE A 288 -6.49 22.00 -10.72
C ILE A 288 -7.68 21.04 -10.57
N ASP A 289 -7.47 19.75 -10.25
CA ASP A 289 -8.58 18.81 -9.97
C ASP A 289 -9.43 19.30 -8.79
N THR A 290 -8.79 19.85 -7.75
CA THR A 290 -9.50 20.43 -6.60
C THR A 290 -10.37 21.60 -7.03
N CYS A 291 -9.83 22.58 -7.76
CA CYS A 291 -10.57 23.74 -8.24
C CYS A 291 -11.72 23.35 -9.19
N CYS A 292 -11.48 22.42 -10.12
CA CYS A 292 -12.51 21.86 -11.01
C CYS A 292 -13.71 21.31 -10.22
N ARG A 293 -13.44 20.56 -9.14
CA ARG A 293 -14.45 19.94 -8.29
C ARG A 293 -15.17 20.94 -7.38
N THR A 294 -14.45 21.91 -6.83
CA THR A 294 -15.02 22.96 -5.98
C THR A 294 -15.66 24.09 -6.78
N LYS A 295 -15.61 24.01 -8.12
CA LYS A 295 -16.11 25.02 -9.06
C LYS A 295 -15.43 26.40 -8.87
N GLN A 296 -14.18 26.41 -8.41
CA GLN A 296 -13.37 27.61 -8.20
C GLN A 296 -12.54 27.91 -9.46
N PHE A 297 -13.21 28.26 -10.55
CA PHE A 297 -12.58 28.37 -11.87
C PHE A 297 -11.72 29.63 -12.06
N GLU A 298 -11.93 30.67 -11.26
CA GLU A 298 -11.09 31.88 -11.26
C GLU A 298 -9.60 31.54 -11.00
N ASP A 299 -9.34 30.59 -10.10
CA ASP A 299 -7.99 30.15 -9.73
C ASP A 299 -7.37 29.16 -10.73
N VAL A 300 -8.16 28.64 -11.68
CA VAL A 300 -7.74 27.56 -12.58
C VAL A 300 -6.93 28.08 -13.75
N ASN A 301 -7.32 29.21 -14.35
CA ASN A 301 -6.72 29.70 -15.60
C ASN A 301 -5.21 29.95 -15.50
N PHE A 302 -4.76 30.63 -14.43
CA PHE A 302 -3.33 30.85 -14.21
C PHE A 302 -2.58 29.52 -14.00
N LYS A 303 -3.16 28.59 -13.22
CA LYS A 303 -2.56 27.28 -12.95
C LYS A 303 -2.46 26.43 -14.22
N LEU A 304 -3.47 26.50 -15.11
CA LEU A 304 -3.46 25.79 -16.39
C LEU A 304 -2.36 26.31 -17.31
N TYR A 305 -2.16 27.62 -17.38
CA TYR A 305 -1.06 28.19 -18.17
C TYR A 305 0.31 27.71 -17.67
N VAL A 306 0.51 27.71 -16.35
CA VAL A 306 1.75 27.21 -15.73
C VAL A 306 1.92 25.70 -15.98
N LEU A 307 0.83 24.92 -15.88
CA LEU A 307 0.85 23.50 -16.15
C LEU A 307 1.18 23.20 -17.61
N GLU A 308 0.58 23.93 -18.55
CA GLU A 308 0.83 23.79 -19.99
C GLU A 308 2.31 24.05 -20.32
N ASP A 309 2.86 25.17 -19.86
CA ASP A 309 4.29 25.50 -20.06
C ASP A 309 5.23 24.46 -19.43
N ALA A 310 4.90 23.98 -18.22
CA ALA A 310 5.67 22.93 -17.55
C ALA A 310 5.66 21.62 -18.36
N LEU A 311 4.48 21.19 -18.83
CA LEU A 311 4.34 19.97 -19.61
C LEU A 311 5.03 20.07 -20.98
N ASP A 312 4.92 21.21 -21.66
CA ASP A 312 5.59 21.46 -22.94
C ASP A 312 7.12 21.41 -22.77
N LYS A 313 7.67 21.97 -21.68
CA LYS A 313 9.10 21.88 -21.36
C LYS A 313 9.56 20.47 -20.99
N MET A 314 8.69 19.70 -20.34
CA MET A 314 9.01 18.33 -19.91
C MET A 314 8.93 17.31 -21.05
N GLY A 315 8.13 17.57 -22.09
CA GLY A 315 8.02 16.68 -23.26
C GLY A 315 7.44 15.29 -22.95
N VAL A 316 6.55 15.19 -21.94
CA VAL A 316 6.14 13.91 -21.33
C VAL A 316 4.94 13.22 -21.97
N SER A 317 3.99 13.99 -22.51
CA SER A 317 2.82 13.44 -23.23
C SER A 317 2.11 14.54 -24.02
N GLU A 318 2.06 14.39 -25.34
CA GLU A 318 1.30 15.29 -26.23
C GLU A 318 -0.20 15.24 -25.91
N ARG A 319 -0.71 14.06 -25.52
CA ARG A 319 -2.12 13.89 -25.14
C ARG A 319 -2.45 14.65 -23.86
N LEU A 320 -1.57 14.60 -22.87
CA LEU A 320 -1.74 15.32 -21.62
C LEU A 320 -1.75 16.84 -21.87
N VAL A 321 -0.77 17.33 -22.63
CA VAL A 321 -0.71 18.74 -23.07
C VAL A 321 -1.99 19.14 -23.80
N GLY A 322 -2.47 18.30 -24.72
CA GLY A 322 -3.71 18.54 -25.46
C GLY A 322 -4.95 18.65 -24.56
N LEU A 323 -5.05 17.83 -23.51
CA LEU A 323 -6.15 17.92 -22.54
C LEU A 323 -6.10 19.22 -21.74
N VAL A 324 -4.91 19.64 -21.30
CA VAL A 324 -4.72 20.90 -20.59
C VAL A 324 -5.10 22.09 -21.47
N LYS A 325 -4.64 22.11 -22.73
CA LYS A 325 -5.00 23.15 -23.73
C LYS A 325 -6.51 23.23 -23.96
N GLN A 326 -7.19 22.09 -24.09
CA GLN A 326 -8.65 22.08 -24.25
C GLN A 326 -9.38 22.57 -23.01
N LEU A 327 -8.87 22.28 -21.81
CA LEU A 327 -9.45 22.77 -20.56
C LEU A 327 -9.24 24.27 -20.40
N ASN A 328 -8.07 24.77 -20.79
CA ASN A 328 -7.75 26.21 -20.79
C ASN A 328 -8.61 26.99 -21.79
N ALA A 329 -8.95 26.37 -22.94
CA ALA A 329 -9.87 26.95 -23.92
C ALA A 329 -11.35 26.84 -23.52
N LEU A 330 -11.67 26.10 -22.46
CA LEU A 330 -13.01 26.04 -21.91
C LEU A 330 -13.22 27.34 -21.11
N ASP A 331 -13.77 28.35 -21.76
CA ASP A 331 -14.11 29.63 -21.13
C ASP A 331 -15.29 29.43 -20.16
N ILE A 332 -14.99 28.97 -18.94
CA ILE A 332 -16.00 28.53 -17.96
C ILE A 332 -16.74 29.71 -17.34
N ASP A 333 -16.10 30.87 -17.24
CA ASP A 333 -16.63 32.07 -16.58
C ASP A 333 -16.93 33.20 -17.58
N ASP A 334 -17.48 32.85 -18.74
CA ASP A 334 -17.80 33.80 -19.82
C ASP A 334 -19.05 34.66 -19.56
N GLY A 335 -19.47 34.78 -18.29
CA GLY A 335 -20.67 35.51 -17.89
C GLY A 335 -21.99 34.82 -18.26
N MET A 336 -21.96 33.60 -18.82
CA MET A 336 -23.18 32.83 -19.09
C MET A 336 -23.69 32.15 -17.83
N GLY A 337 -24.65 32.77 -17.15
CA GLY A 337 -25.32 32.18 -15.98
C GLY A 337 -26.23 30.99 -16.32
N GLY A 338 -26.62 30.23 -15.28
CA GLY A 338 -27.65 29.20 -15.38
C GLY A 338 -27.15 27.84 -15.87
N SER A 339 -27.92 27.18 -16.75
CA SER A 339 -27.66 25.79 -17.19
C SER A 339 -26.37 25.62 -18.00
N MET A 340 -25.93 26.66 -18.71
CA MET A 340 -24.70 26.61 -19.51
C MET A 340 -23.45 26.55 -18.62
N LEU A 341 -23.41 27.32 -17.53
CA LEU A 341 -22.34 27.26 -16.54
C LEU A 341 -22.21 25.86 -15.94
N GLU A 342 -23.34 25.21 -15.62
CA GLU A 342 -23.33 23.86 -15.06
C GLU A 342 -22.81 22.82 -16.07
N ILE A 343 -23.19 22.93 -17.35
CA ILE A 343 -22.68 22.04 -18.41
C ILE A 343 -21.16 22.22 -18.58
N LYS A 344 -20.68 23.47 -18.57
CA LYS A 344 -19.24 23.75 -18.66
C LYS A 344 -18.48 23.24 -17.44
N ALA A 345 -19.02 23.43 -16.24
CA ALA A 345 -18.43 22.91 -15.01
C ALA A 345 -18.33 21.38 -15.02
N GLN A 346 -19.38 20.67 -15.44
CA GLN A 346 -19.35 19.21 -15.60
C GLN A 346 -18.33 18.75 -16.63
N ARG A 347 -18.21 19.48 -17.73
CA ARG A 347 -17.19 19.21 -18.75
C ARG A 347 -15.79 19.42 -18.20
N ALA A 348 -15.56 20.52 -17.47
CA ALA A 348 -14.29 20.81 -16.82
C ALA A 348 -13.89 19.70 -15.83
N GLU A 349 -14.82 19.28 -14.97
CA GLU A 349 -14.59 18.18 -14.01
C GLU A 349 -14.20 16.89 -14.73
N LYS A 350 -14.88 16.52 -15.82
CA LYS A 350 -14.54 15.35 -16.63
C LYS A 350 -13.15 15.46 -17.26
N MET A 351 -12.78 16.64 -17.74
CA MET A 351 -11.46 16.89 -18.34
C MET A 351 -10.35 16.84 -17.28
N CYS A 352 -10.58 17.43 -16.10
CA CYS A 352 -9.69 17.33 -14.95
C CYS A 352 -9.45 15.87 -14.53
N LYS A 353 -10.50 15.05 -14.47
CA LYS A 353 -10.37 13.61 -14.24
C LYS A 353 -9.50 12.93 -15.31
N ASN A 354 -9.74 13.23 -16.59
CA ASN A 354 -8.95 12.66 -17.68
C ASN A 354 -7.47 13.09 -17.63
N ILE A 355 -7.16 14.32 -17.19
CA ILE A 355 -5.78 14.79 -16.99
C ILE A 355 -5.08 13.93 -15.94
N VAL A 356 -5.76 13.68 -14.81
CA VAL A 356 -5.25 12.79 -13.75
C VAL A 356 -5.02 11.37 -14.27
N ASP A 357 -5.99 10.81 -15.00
CA ASP A 357 -5.88 9.46 -15.56
C ASP A 357 -4.73 9.34 -16.57
N VAL A 358 -4.55 10.33 -17.44
CA VAL A 358 -3.45 10.36 -18.41
C VAL A 358 -2.10 10.54 -17.69
N TRP A 359 -2.02 11.40 -16.68
CA TRP A 359 -0.82 11.52 -15.84
C TRP A 359 -0.45 10.17 -15.19
N ALA A 360 -1.42 9.50 -14.56
CA ALA A 360 -1.21 8.22 -13.91
C ALA A 360 -0.67 7.16 -14.90
N ASN A 361 -1.27 7.05 -16.09
CA ASN A 361 -0.93 6.00 -17.03
C ASN A 361 0.30 6.30 -17.91
N GLU A 362 0.44 7.54 -18.39
CA GLU A 362 1.47 7.89 -19.37
C GLU A 362 2.74 8.46 -18.71
N VAL A 363 2.63 9.01 -17.49
CA VAL A 363 3.77 9.58 -16.77
C VAL A 363 4.22 8.66 -15.65
N ILE A 364 3.29 8.18 -14.81
CA ILE A 364 3.64 7.34 -13.65
C ILE A 364 3.86 5.88 -14.05
N ALA A 365 2.91 5.27 -14.76
CA ALA A 365 2.99 3.86 -15.15
C ALA A 365 3.93 3.59 -16.35
N HIS A 366 4.55 4.62 -16.94
CA HIS A 366 5.39 4.41 -18.12
C HIS A 366 6.59 3.51 -17.80
N PRO A 367 6.80 2.40 -18.53
CA PRO A 367 7.89 1.49 -18.24
C PRO A 367 9.23 2.18 -18.46
N VAL A 368 10.19 1.89 -17.59
CA VAL A 368 11.61 2.13 -17.89
C VAL A 368 11.90 1.29 -19.12
N ARG A 369 12.24 1.93 -20.25
CA ARG A 369 12.95 1.22 -21.31
C ARG A 369 14.28 0.80 -20.72
N VAL A 370 14.35 -0.44 -20.25
CA VAL A 370 15.62 -1.10 -19.93
C VAL A 370 16.40 -1.10 -21.25
N ARG A 371 17.44 -0.27 -21.31
CA ARG A 371 18.39 -0.26 -22.43
C ARG A 371 19.40 -1.38 -22.24
#